data_AF-A0A317HHT4-F1
#
_entry.id   AF-A0A317HHT4-F1
#
_cell.length_a   1.000
_cell.length_b   1.000
_cell.length_c   1.000
_cell.angle_alpha   90.00
_cell.angle_beta   90.00
_cell.angle_gamma   90.00
#
_symmetry.space_group_name_H-M   'P 1'
#
loop_
_entity.id
_entity.type
_entity.pdbx_description
1 polymer ?
#
loop_
_entity_poly.entity_id
_entity_poly.type
_entity_poly.pdbx_seq_one_letter_code
_entity_poly.pdbx_strand_id
1 'polypeptide(L)'
;MGGEELVAIPTGWSDDGTRLTAPNGKSAVLGFRWHILTHAWAPDDWPLESEHYEPILDVTDPEHGDGIVQHFRKSILAWHENRAQVLELSSGAIALEWQQRAEASSGSRLGSSPDCLPPVEVMAYPGAVLPVGVAHVAAWRDINALAELHHSSYSFNLRAANAPERNAQLSAERLASLEKQVQMLISGLGAGAKPHEVARNIQDQVEMIATDSRASRRRESPLSNPRILLRWLLILIALLFADTLAWAISSLIHRQAALPLPLLALGTVALSAFFFFLRSIRPLSRP
;
A
#
# COMPACT_ATOMS: atom_id res chain seq x y z
N MET A 1 34.77 11.88 -2.47
CA MET A 1 33.65 11.37 -3.28
C MET A 1 34.01 9.94 -3.65
N GLY A 2 33.47 8.95 -2.93
CA GLY A 2 33.64 7.55 -3.32
C GLY A 2 32.72 7.31 -4.50
N GLY A 3 33.28 6.98 -5.67
CA GLY A 3 32.46 6.52 -6.78
C GLY A 3 31.84 5.19 -6.37
N GLU A 4 30.52 5.16 -6.20
CA GLU A 4 29.80 3.89 -6.09
C GLU A 4 30.10 3.10 -7.36
N GLU A 5 30.75 1.96 -7.19
CA GLU A 5 31.03 1.02 -8.27
C GLU A 5 29.68 0.45 -8.71
N LEU A 6 29.14 0.99 -9.81
CA LEU A 6 27.93 0.45 -10.43
C LEU A 6 28.20 -1.02 -10.78
N VAL A 7 27.33 -1.90 -10.31
CA VAL A 7 27.39 -3.31 -10.66
C VAL A 7 27.21 -3.42 -12.18
N ALA A 8 27.99 -4.30 -12.80
CA ALA A 8 27.93 -4.51 -14.25
C ALA A 8 26.49 -4.84 -14.71
N ILE A 9 26.10 -4.30 -15.87
CA ILE A 9 24.80 -4.58 -16.50
C ILE A 9 24.61 -6.10 -16.60
N PRO A 10 23.45 -6.65 -16.16
CA PRO A 10 23.21 -8.09 -16.23
C PRO A 10 23.36 -8.63 -17.65
N THR A 11 23.88 -9.86 -17.79
CA THR A 11 24.21 -10.43 -19.10
C THR A 11 22.98 -10.47 -20.02
N GLY A 12 23.11 -9.90 -21.22
CA GLY A 12 22.06 -9.84 -22.23
C GLY A 12 21.10 -8.65 -22.10
N TRP A 13 21.24 -7.83 -21.06
CA TRP A 13 20.49 -6.60 -20.92
C TRP A 13 21.19 -5.45 -21.64
N SER A 14 20.41 -4.46 -22.08
CA SER A 14 20.90 -3.25 -22.72
C SER A 14 20.44 -2.03 -21.94
N ASP A 15 21.37 -1.16 -21.58
CA ASP A 15 21.10 0.10 -20.89
C ASP A 15 21.33 1.29 -21.84
N ASP A 16 20.32 2.14 -22.01
CA ASP A 16 20.44 3.38 -22.80
C ASP A 16 20.67 4.64 -21.93
N GLY A 17 20.83 4.46 -20.62
CA GLY A 17 20.99 5.54 -19.64
C GLY A 17 19.65 6.01 -19.04
N THR A 18 18.53 5.75 -19.71
CA THR A 18 17.18 6.10 -19.26
C THR A 18 16.32 4.87 -18.97
N ARG A 19 16.53 3.78 -19.70
CA ARG A 19 15.77 2.54 -19.66
C ARG A 19 16.72 1.35 -19.71
N LEU A 20 16.39 0.33 -18.94
CA LEU A 20 17.10 -0.94 -18.95
C LEU A 20 16.24 -1.97 -19.67
N THR A 21 16.64 -2.36 -20.88
CA THR A 21 15.89 -3.30 -21.73
C THR A 21 16.43 -4.72 -21.56
N ALA A 22 15.55 -5.61 -21.13
CA ALA A 22 15.87 -7.02 -20.94
C ALA A 22 15.87 -7.80 -22.27
N PRO A 23 16.44 -9.03 -22.31
CA PRO A 23 16.45 -9.87 -23.52
C PRO A 23 15.07 -10.17 -24.11
N ASN A 24 14.00 -10.08 -23.32
CA ASN A 24 12.63 -10.30 -23.76
C ASN A 24 11.97 -9.05 -24.39
N GLY A 25 12.71 -7.95 -24.54
CA GLY A 25 12.24 -6.69 -25.11
C GLY A 25 11.43 -5.82 -24.17
N LYS A 26 11.21 -6.23 -22.91
CA LYS A 26 10.57 -5.40 -21.88
C LYS A 26 11.61 -4.55 -21.17
N SER A 27 11.20 -3.36 -20.73
CA SER A 27 12.10 -2.40 -20.10
C SER A 27 11.70 -2.13 -18.65
N ALA A 28 12.71 -1.92 -17.80
CA ALA A 28 12.58 -1.32 -16.48
C ALA A 28 13.02 0.16 -16.57
N VAL A 29 12.29 1.07 -15.95
CA VAL A 29 12.61 2.51 -15.94
C VAL A 29 12.79 3.03 -14.52
N LEU A 30 13.18 4.30 -14.40
CA LEU A 30 13.25 5.05 -13.14
C LEU A 30 13.97 4.30 -12.00
N GLY A 31 13.30 4.13 -10.85
CA GLY A 31 13.86 3.51 -9.65
C GLY A 31 14.23 2.04 -9.85
N PHE A 32 13.49 1.30 -10.68
CA PHE A 32 13.76 -0.11 -10.94
C PHE A 32 15.05 -0.31 -11.72
N ARG A 33 15.29 0.52 -12.75
CA ARG A 33 16.58 0.53 -13.45
C ARG A 33 17.74 0.75 -12.47
N TRP A 34 17.62 1.78 -11.62
CA TRP A 34 18.69 2.09 -10.65
C TRP A 34 18.93 0.94 -9.68
N HIS A 35 17.87 0.30 -9.19
CA HIS A 35 17.96 -0.84 -8.29
C HIS A 35 18.68 -2.03 -8.94
N ILE A 36 18.30 -2.40 -10.16
CA ILE A 36 18.94 -3.51 -10.91
C ILE A 36 20.43 -3.25 -11.14
N LEU A 37 20.83 -2.01 -11.43
CA LEU A 37 22.23 -1.65 -11.70
C LEU A 37 23.09 -1.48 -10.43
N THR A 38 22.47 -1.38 -9.26
CA THR A 38 23.17 -1.22 -7.97
C THR A 38 23.20 -2.50 -7.14
N HIS A 39 22.49 -3.54 -7.57
CA HIS A 39 22.37 -4.82 -6.87
C HIS A 39 22.83 -5.97 -7.77
N ALA A 40 23.15 -7.12 -7.17
CA ALA A 40 23.53 -8.32 -7.90
C ALA A 40 22.30 -8.98 -8.54
N TRP A 41 21.87 -8.44 -9.69
CA TRP A 41 20.65 -8.90 -10.37
C TRP A 41 20.90 -10.12 -11.26
N ALA A 42 20.02 -11.12 -11.17
CA ALA A 42 20.14 -12.33 -11.98
C ALA A 42 19.84 -12.03 -13.47
N PRO A 43 20.68 -12.47 -14.42
CA PRO A 43 20.46 -12.20 -15.85
C PRO A 43 19.12 -12.69 -16.41
N ASP A 44 18.55 -13.74 -15.81
CA ASP A 44 17.30 -14.38 -16.21
C ASP A 44 16.06 -13.88 -15.46
N ASP A 45 16.21 -12.90 -14.56
CA ASP A 45 15.11 -12.27 -13.83
C ASP A 45 14.62 -11.00 -14.55
N TRP A 46 14.05 -11.18 -15.74
CA TRP A 46 13.55 -10.10 -16.59
C TRP A 46 12.10 -9.71 -16.24
N PRO A 47 11.68 -8.47 -16.53
CA PRO A 47 10.33 -8.01 -16.28
C PRO A 47 9.33 -8.79 -17.14
N LEU A 48 8.21 -9.19 -16.54
CA LEU A 48 7.11 -9.90 -17.20
C LEU A 48 6.06 -8.94 -17.76
N GLU A 49 6.02 -7.69 -17.28
CA GLU A 49 5.07 -6.65 -17.70
C GLU A 49 5.64 -5.24 -17.55
N SER A 50 4.88 -4.26 -18.02
CA SER A 50 5.19 -2.84 -17.82
C SER A 50 4.79 -2.40 -16.42
N GLU A 51 5.42 -1.34 -15.93
CA GLU A 51 5.12 -0.75 -14.62
C GLU A 51 3.64 -0.30 -14.54
N HIS A 52 2.97 -0.60 -13.44
CA HIS A 52 1.61 -0.15 -13.16
C HIS A 52 1.43 0.23 -11.69
N TYR A 53 0.39 1.00 -11.40
CA TYR A 53 0.08 1.40 -10.03
C TYR A 53 -0.74 0.33 -9.31
N GLU A 54 -0.37 0.03 -8.07
CA GLU A 54 -1.11 -0.84 -7.16
C GLU A 54 -1.47 -0.08 -5.88
N PRO A 55 -2.73 -0.16 -5.41
CA PRO A 55 -3.16 0.49 -4.17
C PRO A 55 -2.58 -0.18 -2.92
N ILE A 56 -2.12 -1.44 -3.03
CA ILE A 56 -1.49 -2.19 -1.95
C ILE A 56 -0.27 -2.92 -2.55
N LEU A 57 0.93 -2.49 -2.16
CA LEU A 57 2.19 -3.04 -2.66
C LEU A 57 2.45 -4.46 -2.15
N ASP A 58 2.19 -4.69 -0.87
CA ASP A 58 2.38 -5.98 -0.20
C ASP A 58 1.11 -6.32 0.59
N VAL A 59 0.46 -7.42 0.21
CA VAL A 59 -0.77 -7.85 0.88
C VAL A 59 -0.47 -8.46 2.25
N THR A 60 0.74 -8.97 2.46
CA THR A 60 1.17 -9.51 3.76
C THR A 60 1.51 -8.40 4.75
N ASP A 61 1.88 -7.23 4.27
CA ASP A 61 2.12 -6.03 5.07
C ASP A 61 1.51 -4.77 4.42
N PRO A 62 0.22 -4.50 4.72
CA PRO A 62 -0.48 -3.33 4.19
C PRO A 62 0.12 -1.98 4.61
N GLU A 63 1.05 -1.93 5.59
CA GLU A 63 1.71 -0.68 5.99
C GLU A 63 2.68 -0.16 4.92
N HIS A 64 3.03 -0.98 3.93
CA HIS A 64 3.77 -0.55 2.73
C HIS A 64 2.97 0.39 1.83
N GLY A 65 1.64 0.47 1.97
CA GLY A 65 0.80 1.41 1.24
C GLY A 65 0.74 1.14 -0.27
N ASP A 66 0.57 2.22 -1.02
CA ASP A 66 0.42 2.23 -2.48
C ASP A 66 1.72 2.60 -3.21
N GLY A 67 1.84 2.20 -4.47
CA GLY A 67 2.98 2.57 -5.29
C GLY A 67 2.96 1.98 -6.69
N ILE A 68 4.10 2.07 -7.36
CA ILE A 68 4.30 1.51 -8.70
C ILE A 68 4.92 0.12 -8.54
N VAL A 69 4.42 -0.86 -9.28
CA VAL A 69 4.89 -2.25 -9.24
C VAL A 69 5.33 -2.67 -10.64
N GLN A 70 6.36 -3.51 -10.69
CA GLN A 70 6.71 -4.26 -11.88
C GLN A 70 7.04 -5.70 -11.49
N HIS A 71 6.34 -6.65 -12.12
CA HIS A 71 6.58 -8.07 -11.88
C HIS A 71 7.77 -8.55 -12.72
N PHE A 72 8.71 -9.24 -12.08
CA PHE A 72 9.81 -9.94 -12.71
C PHE A 72 9.60 -11.46 -12.59
N ARG A 73 10.50 -12.24 -13.18
CA ARG A 73 10.35 -13.70 -13.25
C ARG A 73 10.48 -14.37 -11.88
N LYS A 74 11.32 -13.82 -10.99
CA LYS A 74 11.67 -14.37 -9.67
C LYS A 74 11.30 -13.42 -8.53
N SER A 75 11.19 -12.13 -8.82
CA SER A 75 10.96 -11.07 -7.85
C SER A 75 9.83 -10.14 -8.30
N ILE A 76 9.37 -9.29 -7.39
CA ILE A 76 8.45 -8.19 -7.70
C ILE A 76 9.10 -6.94 -7.13
N LEU A 77 9.34 -5.94 -7.97
CA LEU A 77 9.87 -4.66 -7.51
C LEU A 77 8.72 -3.68 -7.34
N ALA A 78 8.66 -3.05 -6.17
CA ALA A 78 7.67 -2.05 -5.82
C ALA A 78 8.37 -0.75 -5.47
N TRP A 79 8.02 0.35 -6.13
CA TRP A 79 8.51 1.69 -5.83
C TRP A 79 7.50 2.43 -4.96
N HIS A 80 7.94 2.83 -3.78
CA HIS A 80 7.14 3.65 -2.88
C HIS A 80 7.55 5.12 -2.99
N GLU A 81 6.65 5.98 -3.50
CA GLU A 81 6.93 7.39 -3.75
C GLU A 81 7.36 8.16 -2.49
N ASN A 82 6.65 7.98 -1.37
CA ASN A 82 6.92 8.71 -0.13
C ASN A 82 8.30 8.40 0.48
N ARG A 83 8.85 7.21 0.22
CA ARG A 83 10.14 6.78 0.78
C ARG A 83 11.29 6.86 -0.22
N ALA A 84 10.97 7.10 -1.50
CA ALA A 84 11.92 7.02 -2.61
C ALA A 84 12.76 5.72 -2.57
N GLN A 85 12.10 4.60 -2.25
CA GLN A 85 12.73 3.31 -2.03
C GLN A 85 12.08 2.25 -2.92
N VAL A 86 12.92 1.41 -3.54
CA VAL A 86 12.49 0.15 -4.17
C VAL A 86 12.44 -0.92 -3.09
N LEU A 87 11.31 -1.61 -3.00
CA LEU A 87 11.10 -2.81 -2.21
C LEU A 87 11.18 -4.01 -3.15
N GLU A 88 11.97 -5.00 -2.77
CA GLU A 88 12.01 -6.29 -3.45
C GLU A 88 11.10 -7.26 -2.69
N LEU A 89 10.00 -7.65 -3.32
CA LEU A 89 9.03 -8.58 -2.77
C LEU A 89 9.27 -9.97 -3.35
N SER A 90 9.16 -11.00 -2.50
CA SER A 90 9.30 -12.38 -2.95
C SER A 90 8.07 -12.83 -3.72
N SER A 91 8.26 -13.24 -4.97
CA SER A 91 7.19 -13.77 -5.84
C SER A 91 6.43 -14.95 -5.22
N GLY A 92 7.08 -15.72 -4.34
CA GLY A 92 6.46 -16.88 -3.67
C GLY A 92 5.29 -16.52 -2.74
N ALA A 93 5.38 -15.39 -2.03
CA ALA A 93 4.31 -14.95 -1.13
C ALA A 93 3.07 -14.50 -1.92
N ILE A 94 3.29 -13.74 -3.00
CA ILE A 94 2.23 -13.23 -3.87
C ILE A 94 1.59 -14.38 -4.66
N ALA A 95 2.39 -15.33 -5.17
CA ALA A 95 1.87 -16.51 -5.85
C ALA A 95 0.96 -17.36 -4.94
N LEU A 96 1.33 -17.55 -3.67
CA LEU A 96 0.51 -18.28 -2.71
C LEU A 96 -0.83 -17.58 -2.45
N GLU A 97 -0.82 -16.25 -2.31
CA GLU A 97 -2.05 -15.49 -2.11
C GLU A 97 -2.95 -15.54 -3.35
N TRP A 98 -2.39 -15.41 -4.55
CA TRP A 98 -3.14 -15.53 -5.80
C TRP A 98 -3.79 -16.91 -5.93
N GLN A 99 -3.08 -17.97 -5.55
CA GLN A 99 -3.64 -19.31 -5.47
C GLN A 99 -4.82 -19.38 -4.49
N GLN A 100 -4.66 -18.86 -3.27
CA GLN A 100 -5.72 -18.85 -2.26
C GLN A 100 -6.97 -18.08 -2.74
N ARG A 101 -6.78 -16.94 -3.42
CA ARG A 101 -7.88 -16.15 -3.98
C ARG A 101 -8.61 -16.90 -5.10
N ALA A 102 -7.88 -17.61 -5.96
CA ALA A 102 -8.46 -18.45 -7.01
C ALA A 102 -9.30 -19.60 -6.43
N GLU A 103 -8.80 -20.27 -5.38
CA GLU A 103 -9.50 -21.34 -4.68
C GLU A 103 -10.79 -20.82 -4.01
N ALA A 104 -10.73 -19.68 -3.32
CA ALA A 104 -11.90 -19.05 -2.69
C ALA A 104 -12.99 -18.68 -3.71
N SER A 105 -12.60 -18.16 -4.88
CA SER A 105 -13.54 -17.80 -5.95
C SER A 105 -14.22 -19.01 -6.59
N SER A 106 -13.53 -20.16 -6.60
CA SER A 106 -14.02 -21.42 -7.17
C SER A 106 -14.96 -22.15 -6.21
N GLY A 107 -14.67 -22.13 -4.90
CA GLY A 107 -15.53 -22.71 -3.87
C GLY A 107 -16.91 -22.05 -3.78
N SER A 108 -16.98 -20.74 -4.03
CA SER A 108 -18.25 -19.99 -3.96
C SER A 108 -19.25 -20.33 -5.08
N ARG A 109 -18.82 -20.96 -6.18
CA ARG A 109 -19.70 -21.29 -7.31
C ARG A 109 -20.39 -22.65 -7.22
N LEU A 110 -19.88 -23.57 -6.39
CA LEU A 110 -20.45 -24.92 -6.25
C LEU A 110 -21.60 -25.01 -5.23
N GLY A 111 -21.84 -23.96 -4.44
CA GLY A 111 -22.93 -23.91 -3.45
C GLY A 111 -24.29 -23.42 -3.97
N SER A 112 -24.37 -22.99 -5.23
CA SER A 112 -25.59 -22.47 -5.83
C SER A 112 -25.88 -23.15 -7.17
N SER A 113 -25.95 -24.49 -7.18
CA SER A 113 -26.65 -25.19 -8.27
C SER A 113 -28.14 -24.84 -8.15
N PRO A 114 -28.75 -24.14 -9.13
CA PRO A 114 -30.17 -23.84 -9.12
C PRO A 114 -30.95 -25.07 -9.62
N ASP A 115 -30.83 -26.22 -8.95
CA ASP A 115 -31.63 -27.42 -9.25
C ASP A 115 -33.06 -27.34 -8.69
N CYS A 116 -33.55 -26.14 -8.39
CA CYS A 116 -34.95 -25.89 -8.07
C CYS A 116 -35.42 -24.62 -8.78
N LEU A 117 -35.35 -24.60 -10.11
CA LEU A 117 -36.34 -23.84 -10.86
C LEU A 117 -37.66 -24.61 -10.74
N PRO A 118 -38.73 -24.03 -10.16
CA PRO A 118 -40.04 -24.66 -10.21
C PRO A 118 -40.42 -24.86 -11.69
N PRO A 119 -41.17 -25.93 -12.01
CA PRO A 119 -41.65 -26.15 -13.37
C PRO A 119 -42.39 -24.89 -13.84
N VAL A 120 -41.92 -24.30 -14.93
CA VAL A 120 -42.60 -23.19 -15.60
C VAL A 120 -43.91 -23.74 -16.15
N GLU A 121 -45.00 -23.50 -15.44
CA GLU A 121 -46.34 -23.78 -15.93
C GLU A 121 -46.62 -22.82 -17.09
N VAL A 122 -46.62 -23.38 -18.30
CA VAL A 122 -46.88 -22.65 -19.55
C VAL A 122 -48.35 -22.24 -19.56
N MET A 123 -48.67 -21.07 -19.02
CA MET A 123 -49.96 -20.42 -19.29
C MET A 123 -49.97 -19.93 -20.74
N ALA A 124 -50.73 -20.63 -21.57
CA ALA A 124 -51.05 -20.22 -22.92
C ALA A 124 -51.86 -18.90 -22.89
N TYR A 125 -51.23 -17.80 -23.30
CA TYR A 125 -51.93 -16.57 -23.66
C TYR A 125 -52.33 -16.64 -25.15
N PRO A 126 -53.63 -16.59 -25.49
CA PRO A 126 -54.04 -16.46 -26.87
C PRO A 126 -54.02 -14.99 -27.30
N GLY A 127 -53.32 -14.71 -28.39
CA GLY A 127 -53.66 -13.63 -29.32
C GLY A 127 -53.15 -12.23 -28.99
N ALA A 128 -51.96 -11.91 -29.48
CA ALA A 128 -51.64 -10.55 -29.92
C ALA A 128 -50.62 -10.62 -31.07
N VAL A 129 -51.10 -10.39 -32.28
CA VAL A 129 -50.28 -10.15 -33.47
C VAL A 129 -49.73 -8.73 -33.38
N LEU A 130 -48.41 -8.56 -33.37
CA LEU A 130 -47.76 -7.28 -33.62
C LEU A 130 -46.59 -7.45 -34.61
N PRO A 131 -46.30 -6.42 -35.42
CA PRO A 131 -45.57 -6.57 -36.67
C PRO A 131 -44.04 -6.54 -36.51
N VAL A 132 -43.41 -7.23 -37.45
CA VAL A 132 -41.98 -7.25 -37.75
C VAL A 132 -41.47 -5.82 -38.00
N GLY A 133 -40.46 -5.38 -37.24
CA GLY A 133 -39.84 -4.08 -37.37
C GLY A 133 -38.37 -4.11 -36.96
N VAL A 134 -37.51 -3.88 -37.95
CA VAL A 134 -36.04 -3.91 -37.93
C VAL A 134 -35.47 -2.83 -37.00
N ALA A 135 -34.94 -3.19 -35.83
CA ALA A 135 -34.10 -2.30 -35.01
C ALA A 135 -33.36 -3.04 -33.88
N HIS A 136 -32.28 -3.79 -34.18
CA HIS A 136 -31.36 -4.25 -33.12
C HIS A 136 -29.90 -4.51 -33.53
N VAL A 137 -29.40 -3.86 -34.59
CA VAL A 137 -27.99 -4.01 -35.03
C VAL A 137 -27.21 -2.68 -35.05
N ALA A 138 -27.78 -1.58 -34.53
CA ALA A 138 -27.13 -0.26 -34.52
C ALA A 138 -26.59 0.21 -33.15
N ALA A 139 -26.62 -0.62 -32.10
CA ALA A 139 -26.26 -0.17 -30.74
C ALA A 139 -24.89 -0.65 -30.23
N TRP A 140 -24.03 -1.24 -31.07
CA TRP A 140 -22.73 -1.77 -30.65
C TRP A 140 -21.51 -1.15 -31.35
N ARG A 141 -21.71 -0.08 -32.15
CA ARG A 141 -20.62 0.58 -32.88
C ARG A 141 -20.06 1.86 -32.26
N ASP A 142 -20.69 2.39 -31.21
CA ASP A 142 -20.33 3.71 -30.65
C ASP A 142 -19.59 3.66 -29.30
N ILE A 143 -19.17 2.49 -28.82
CA ILE A 143 -18.40 2.38 -27.55
C ILE A 143 -16.88 2.45 -27.77
N ASN A 144 -16.38 2.22 -29.00
CA ASN A 144 -14.93 2.26 -29.29
C ASN A 144 -14.43 3.58 -29.91
N ALA A 145 -15.26 4.63 -30.00
CA ALA A 145 -14.89 5.90 -30.64
C ALA A 145 -14.58 7.06 -29.66
N LEU A 146 -14.47 6.80 -28.36
CA LEU A 146 -14.18 7.81 -27.32
C LEU A 146 -12.81 7.66 -26.65
N ALA A 147 -11.92 6.82 -27.18
CA ALA A 147 -10.62 6.53 -26.56
C ALA A 147 -9.39 7.21 -27.22
N GLU A 148 -9.55 8.06 -28.24
CA GLU A 148 -8.40 8.56 -29.03
C GLU A 148 -8.18 10.08 -29.07
N LEU A 149 -8.79 10.88 -28.20
CA LEU A 149 -8.50 12.32 -28.14
C LEU A 149 -8.34 12.78 -26.69
N HIS A 150 -7.15 12.57 -26.12
CA HIS A 150 -6.48 13.53 -25.23
C HIS A 150 -5.09 13.01 -24.85
N HIS A 151 -4.11 13.24 -25.73
CA HIS A 151 -2.70 13.22 -25.34
C HIS A 151 -2.20 14.65 -25.12
N SER A 152 -1.39 14.82 -24.07
CA SER A 152 -0.38 15.87 -23.88
C SER A 152 -0.81 17.18 -23.21
N SER A 153 -0.49 17.30 -21.91
CA SER A 153 0.36 18.39 -21.43
C SER A 153 0.87 18.10 -20.02
N TYR A 154 2.18 17.79 -19.96
CA TYR A 154 2.98 17.96 -18.75
C TYR A 154 3.02 19.46 -18.42
N SER A 155 2.62 19.82 -17.19
CA SER A 155 3.18 21.01 -16.56
C SER A 155 3.47 20.75 -15.09
N PHE A 156 4.73 20.98 -14.78
CA PHE A 156 5.40 20.96 -13.51
C PHE A 156 5.01 22.21 -12.70
N ASN A 157 4.54 22.05 -11.46
CA ASN A 157 4.94 22.86 -10.30
C ASN A 157 4.31 22.37 -8.98
N LEU A 158 5.15 22.32 -7.95
CA LEU A 158 4.84 22.03 -6.55
C LEU A 158 3.69 22.89 -5.99
N ARG A 159 2.79 22.27 -5.21
CA ARG A 159 2.31 22.87 -3.95
C ARG A 159 1.82 21.82 -2.97
N ALA A 160 2.47 21.83 -1.81
CA ALA A 160 2.14 21.07 -0.62
C ALA A 160 0.74 21.41 -0.08
N ALA A 161 -0.07 20.39 0.25
CA ALA A 161 -0.99 20.31 1.41
C ALA A 161 -2.11 19.24 1.26
N ASN A 162 -1.80 17.95 1.04
CA ASN A 162 -2.86 16.94 0.73
C ASN A 162 -3.11 15.89 1.83
N ALA A 163 -2.99 16.25 3.10
CA ALA A 163 -3.53 15.43 4.20
C ALA A 163 -5.05 15.57 4.44
N PRO A 164 -5.74 16.72 4.20
CA PRO A 164 -7.17 16.83 4.44
C PRO A 164 -8.06 16.34 3.27
N GLU A 165 -7.53 16.21 2.05
CA GLU A 165 -8.35 15.85 0.87
C GLU A 165 -8.80 14.39 0.86
N ARG A 166 -7.97 13.44 1.31
CA ARG A 166 -8.36 12.01 1.33
C ARG A 166 -9.52 11.77 2.32
N ASN A 167 -9.51 12.43 3.48
CA ASN A 167 -10.63 12.34 4.43
C ASN A 167 -11.88 13.06 3.90
N ALA A 168 -11.71 14.16 3.16
CA ALA A 168 -12.82 14.85 2.51
C ALA A 168 -13.46 14.00 1.39
N GLN A 169 -12.65 13.33 0.56
CA GLN A 169 -13.12 12.43 -0.50
C GLN A 169 -13.84 11.20 0.08
N LEU A 170 -13.26 10.57 1.10
CA LEU A 170 -13.87 9.41 1.77
C LEU A 170 -15.16 9.80 2.53
N SER A 171 -15.24 11.04 3.02
CA SER A 171 -16.48 11.59 3.57
C SER A 171 -17.53 11.89 2.49
N ALA A 172 -17.11 12.36 1.31
CA ALA A 172 -18.00 12.66 0.19
C ALA A 172 -18.58 11.39 -0.44
N GLU A 173 -17.78 10.33 -0.59
CA GLU A 173 -18.26 9.02 -1.07
C GLU A 173 -19.25 8.38 -0.08
N ARG A 174 -18.99 8.50 1.23
CA ARG A 174 -19.93 8.06 2.27
C ARG A 174 -21.22 8.87 2.25
N LEU A 175 -21.15 10.18 2.03
CA LEU A 175 -22.32 11.03 1.90
C LEU A 175 -23.16 10.66 0.67
N ALA A 176 -22.52 10.44 -0.47
CA ALA A 176 -23.17 10.03 -1.71
C ALA A 176 -23.80 8.62 -1.62
N SER A 177 -23.17 7.70 -0.89
CA SER A 177 -23.74 6.38 -0.60
C SER A 177 -24.98 6.48 0.28
N LEU A 178 -24.93 7.32 1.31
CA LEU A 178 -26.03 7.56 2.22
C LEU A 178 -27.21 8.25 1.52
N GLU A 179 -26.93 9.19 0.62
CA GLU A 179 -27.94 9.84 -0.21
C GLU A 179 -28.66 8.82 -1.13
N LYS A 180 -27.92 7.91 -1.77
CA LYS A 180 -28.51 6.81 -2.58
C LYS A 180 -29.36 5.86 -1.74
N GLN A 181 -28.95 5.53 -0.52
CA GLN A 181 -29.74 4.68 0.38
C GLN A 181 -31.02 5.38 0.84
N VAL A 182 -30.96 6.68 1.13
CA VAL A 182 -32.14 7.50 1.46
C VAL A 182 -33.09 7.58 0.26
N GLN A 183 -32.57 7.77 -0.96
CA GLN A 183 -33.39 7.77 -2.18
C GLN A 183 -34.05 6.40 -2.45
N MET A 184 -33.35 5.28 -2.20
CA MET A 184 -33.94 3.94 -2.26
C MET A 184 -35.06 3.75 -1.24
N LEU A 185 -34.87 4.22 0.00
CA LEU A 185 -35.89 4.15 1.05
C LEU A 185 -37.13 4.98 0.70
N ILE A 186 -36.94 6.21 0.21
CA ILE A 186 -38.02 7.09 -0.24
C ILE A 186 -38.79 6.47 -1.41
N SER A 187 -38.08 5.83 -2.35
CA SER A 187 -38.70 5.15 -3.49
C SER A 187 -39.46 3.87 -3.08
N GLY A 188 -38.99 3.17 -2.04
CA GLY A 188 -39.64 1.98 -1.47
C GLY A 188 -40.86 2.28 -0.57
N LEU A 189 -40.98 3.51 -0.06
CA LEU A 189 -42.09 3.96 0.78
C LEU A 189 -43.44 4.05 0.04
N GLY A 190 -43.46 3.89 -1.29
CA GLY A 190 -44.68 3.79 -2.09
C GLY A 190 -45.48 2.50 -1.89
N ALA A 191 -44.94 1.49 -1.20
CA ALA A 191 -45.53 0.14 -1.10
C ALA A 191 -45.99 -0.28 0.31
N GLY A 192 -46.40 0.66 1.16
CA GLY A 192 -47.09 0.33 2.44
C GLY A 192 -46.18 0.11 3.66
N ALA A 193 -44.92 0.52 3.59
CA ALA A 193 -44.03 0.51 4.76
C ALA A 193 -44.50 1.51 5.82
N LYS A 194 -44.56 1.08 7.09
CA LYS A 194 -45.05 1.95 8.18
C LYS A 194 -43.96 2.97 8.56
N PRO A 195 -44.26 4.28 8.61
CA PRO A 195 -43.26 5.34 8.81
C PRO A 195 -42.36 5.18 10.06
N HIS A 196 -42.87 4.56 11.11
CA HIS A 196 -42.12 4.35 12.36
C HIS A 196 -41.02 3.29 12.26
N GLU A 197 -41.14 2.36 11.33
CA GLU A 197 -40.15 1.29 11.12
C GLU A 197 -38.94 1.80 10.35
N VAL A 198 -39.19 2.70 9.38
CA VAL A 198 -38.14 3.42 8.65
C VAL A 198 -37.36 4.35 9.59
N ALA A 199 -38.05 5.08 10.46
CA ALA A 199 -37.41 5.95 11.45
C ALA A 199 -36.48 5.17 12.41
N ARG A 200 -36.89 3.96 12.82
CA ARG A 200 -36.08 3.11 13.71
C ARG A 200 -34.82 2.59 13.00
N ASN A 201 -34.92 2.13 11.76
CA ASN A 201 -33.76 1.64 10.99
C ASN A 201 -32.74 2.75 10.72
N ILE A 202 -33.20 3.97 10.41
CA ILE A 202 -32.31 5.13 10.26
C ILE A 202 -31.58 5.43 11.58
N GLN A 203 -32.29 5.36 12.71
CA GLN A 203 -31.69 5.60 14.01
C GLN A 203 -30.65 4.54 14.39
N ASP A 204 -30.92 3.26 14.14
CA ASP A 204 -29.98 2.16 14.38
C ASP A 204 -28.71 2.28 13.52
N GLN A 205 -28.84 2.69 12.25
CA GLN A 205 -27.68 2.92 11.38
C GLN A 205 -26.83 4.12 11.82
N VAL A 206 -27.47 5.21 12.24
CA VAL A 206 -26.77 6.38 12.77
C VAL A 206 -26.02 6.03 14.07
N GLU A 207 -26.61 5.21 14.94
CA GLU A 207 -25.98 4.76 16.18
C GLU A 207 -24.80 3.81 15.93
N MET A 208 -24.91 2.94 14.92
CA MET A 208 -23.81 2.08 14.45
C MET A 208 -22.61 2.92 13.93
N ILE A 209 -22.86 3.94 13.12
CA ILE A 209 -21.81 4.84 12.60
C ILE A 209 -21.20 5.68 13.73
N ALA A 210 -22.02 6.11 14.71
CA ALA A 210 -21.56 6.86 15.87
C ALA A 210 -20.69 6.02 16.82
N THR A 211 -20.95 4.71 16.92
CA THR A 211 -20.15 3.78 17.74
C THR A 211 -18.84 3.42 17.05
N ASP A 212 -18.83 3.24 15.73
CA ASP A 212 -17.63 2.89 14.96
C ASP A 212 -16.64 4.09 14.85
N SER A 213 -17.16 5.31 14.75
CA SER A 213 -16.34 6.54 14.80
C SER A 213 -15.72 6.80 16.19
N ARG A 214 -16.30 6.27 17.26
CA ARG A 214 -15.70 6.31 18.61
C ARG A 214 -14.62 5.22 18.79
N ALA A 215 -14.78 4.06 18.16
CA ALA A 215 -13.78 2.98 18.19
C ALA A 215 -12.49 3.37 17.45
N SER A 216 -12.60 4.06 16.31
CA SER A 216 -11.45 4.53 15.52
C SER A 216 -10.65 5.66 16.18
N ARG A 217 -11.25 6.47 17.06
CA ARG A 217 -10.53 7.50 17.85
C ARG A 217 -9.66 6.93 18.98
N ARG A 218 -9.71 5.63 19.25
CA ARG A 218 -8.98 4.98 20.36
C ARG A 218 -7.67 4.30 19.94
N ARG A 219 -7.19 4.49 18.71
CA ARG A 219 -5.78 4.22 18.37
C ARG A 219 -4.93 5.38 18.88
N GLU A 220 -4.60 5.32 20.16
CA GLU A 220 -3.61 6.20 20.77
C GLU A 220 -2.32 6.12 19.94
N SER A 221 -1.93 7.24 19.33
CA SER A 221 -0.66 7.32 18.63
C SER A 221 0.45 6.87 19.58
N PRO A 222 1.42 6.04 19.17
CA PRO A 222 2.48 5.54 20.05
C PRO A 222 3.31 6.66 20.72
N LEU A 223 3.15 7.90 20.23
CA LEU A 223 3.71 9.13 20.77
C LEU A 223 2.98 9.70 22.00
N SER A 224 1.78 9.24 22.35
CA SER A 224 1.05 9.76 23.52
C SER A 224 1.55 9.19 24.85
N ASN A 225 2.32 8.10 24.82
CA ASN A 225 2.84 7.48 26.04
C ASN A 225 4.18 8.15 26.43
N PRO A 226 4.22 8.94 27.52
CA PRO A 226 5.43 9.68 27.92
C PRO A 226 6.61 8.75 28.22
N ARG A 227 6.36 7.48 28.57
CA ARG A 227 7.41 6.49 28.81
C ARG A 227 8.06 6.01 27.52
N ILE A 228 7.28 5.89 26.43
CA ILE A 228 7.79 5.51 25.11
C ILE A 228 8.62 6.65 24.55
N LEU A 229 8.13 7.90 24.65
CA LEU A 229 8.89 9.10 24.27
C LEU A 229 10.20 9.22 25.03
N LEU A 230 10.20 9.02 26.35
CA LEU A 230 11.42 9.07 27.16
C LEU A 230 12.44 8.00 26.71
N ARG A 231 11.98 6.79 26.38
CA ARG A 231 12.86 5.73 25.85
C ARG A 231 13.48 6.12 24.51
N TRP A 232 12.68 6.63 23.58
CA TRP A 232 13.19 7.11 22.29
C TRP A 232 14.18 8.26 22.45
N LEU A 233 13.89 9.20 23.35
CA LEU A 233 14.78 10.32 23.65
C LEU A 233 16.13 9.84 24.21
N LEU A 234 16.12 8.87 25.13
CA LEU A 234 17.35 8.28 25.67
C LEU A 234 18.17 7.55 24.61
N ILE A 235 17.52 6.83 23.69
CA ILE A 235 18.19 6.17 22.57
C ILE A 235 18.87 7.21 21.66
N LEU A 236 18.18 8.31 21.34
CA LEU A 236 18.75 9.40 20.53
C LEU A 236 19.95 10.06 21.20
N ILE A 237 19.88 10.33 22.51
CA ILE A 237 21.00 10.90 23.28
C ILE A 237 22.19 9.94 23.27
N ALA A 238 21.97 8.63 23.44
CA ALA A 238 23.03 7.63 23.40
C ALA A 238 23.69 7.54 22.03
N LEU A 239 22.92 7.63 20.93
CA LEU A 239 23.44 7.63 19.57
C LEU A 239 24.29 8.88 19.29
N LEU A 240 23.84 10.06 19.72
CA LEU A 240 24.64 11.30 19.60
C LEU A 240 25.95 11.22 20.39
N PHE A 241 25.93 10.60 21.57
CA PHE A 241 27.15 10.41 22.36
C PHE A 241 28.11 9.40 21.72
N ALA A 242 27.58 8.32 21.13
CA ALA A 242 28.40 7.33 20.42
C ALA A 242 29.08 7.95 19.18
N ASP A 243 28.36 8.77 18.41
CA ASP A 243 28.90 9.41 17.21
C ASP A 243 29.97 10.46 17.55
N THR A 244 29.71 11.31 18.57
CA THR A 244 30.71 12.27 19.06
C THR A 244 31.95 11.59 19.65
N LEU A 245 31.79 10.45 20.34
CA LEU A 245 32.89 9.64 20.83
C LEU A 245 33.70 9.02 19.68
N ALA A 246 33.03 8.48 18.65
CA ALA A 246 33.68 7.92 17.48
C ALA A 246 34.49 8.98 16.72
N TRP A 247 33.93 10.18 16.54
CA TRP A 247 34.62 11.31 15.96
C TRP A 247 35.85 11.72 16.79
N ALA A 248 35.72 11.80 18.12
CA ALA A 248 36.82 12.15 19.01
C ALA A 248 37.96 11.13 18.95
N ILE A 249 37.65 9.83 18.96
CA ILE A 249 38.63 8.75 18.79
C ILE A 249 39.31 8.84 17.43
N SER A 250 38.54 9.03 16.35
CA SER A 250 39.07 9.17 15.00
C SER A 250 40.03 10.36 14.86
N SER A 251 39.66 11.52 15.42
CA SER A 251 40.47 12.73 15.46
C SER A 251 41.78 12.53 16.24
N LEU A 252 41.72 11.73 17.32
CA LEU A 252 42.87 11.46 18.17
C LEU A 252 43.86 10.48 17.53
N ILE A 253 43.36 9.46 16.83
CA ILE A 253 44.18 8.53 16.03
C ILE A 253 44.94 9.29 14.94
N HIS A 254 44.27 10.21 14.24
CA HIS A 254 44.90 11.02 13.19
C HIS A 254 45.98 11.97 13.69
N ARG A 255 45.95 12.35 14.99
CA ARG A 255 46.92 13.27 15.58
C ARG A 255 48.20 12.60 16.11
N GLN A 256 48.36 11.28 16.01
CA GLN A 256 49.53 10.51 16.50
C GLN A 256 50.00 10.89 17.93
N ALA A 257 49.12 11.42 18.76
CA ALA A 257 49.45 11.77 20.14
C ALA A 257 49.16 10.55 21.02
N ALA A 258 50.15 10.13 21.81
CA ALA A 258 49.98 9.08 22.80
C ALA A 258 48.83 9.47 23.75
N LEU A 259 47.75 8.70 23.70
CA LEU A 259 46.58 8.86 24.54
C LEU A 259 46.98 8.67 26.00
N PRO A 260 46.74 9.65 26.90
CA PRO A 260 46.99 9.41 28.31
C PRO A 260 45.99 8.35 28.81
N LEU A 261 46.52 7.21 29.25
CA LEU A 261 45.82 6.10 29.89
C LEU A 261 44.66 6.49 30.84
N PRO A 262 44.73 7.57 31.65
CA PRO A 262 43.59 7.98 32.49
C PRO A 262 42.30 8.32 31.72
N LEU A 263 42.38 8.80 30.47
CA LEU A 263 41.16 9.09 29.68
C LEU A 263 40.45 7.81 29.23
N LEU A 264 41.22 6.77 28.90
CA LEU A 264 40.67 5.45 28.58
C LEU A 264 39.98 4.83 29.80
N ALA A 265 40.60 4.94 30.98
CA ALA A 265 40.00 4.47 32.22
C ALA A 265 38.67 5.19 32.52
N LEU A 266 38.61 6.51 32.38
CA LEU A 266 37.39 7.30 32.55
C LEU A 266 36.27 6.90 31.58
N GLY A 267 36.61 6.65 30.31
CA GLY A 267 35.65 6.17 29.31
C GLY A 267 35.05 4.81 29.66
N THR A 268 35.88 3.87 30.13
CA THR A 268 35.40 2.53 30.53
C THR A 268 34.49 2.56 31.76
N VAL A 269 34.79 3.42 32.74
CA VAL A 269 33.94 3.61 33.93
C VAL A 269 32.60 4.25 33.56
N ALA A 270 32.61 5.25 32.69
CA ALA A 270 31.39 5.90 32.21
C ALA A 270 30.49 4.92 31.44
N LEU A 271 31.07 4.10 30.56
CA LEU A 271 30.34 3.07 29.82
C LEU A 271 29.73 2.02 30.77
N SER A 272 30.49 1.59 31.77
CA SER A 272 30.03 0.60 32.77
C SER A 272 28.87 1.15 33.61
N ALA A 273 28.95 2.41 34.04
CA ALA A 273 27.88 3.08 34.76
C ALA A 273 26.61 3.22 33.91
N PHE A 274 26.77 3.54 32.62
CA PHE A 274 25.66 3.63 31.68
C PHE A 274 24.95 2.28 31.48
N PHE A 275 25.70 1.19 31.29
CA PHE A 275 25.13 -0.16 31.20
C PHE A 275 24.40 -0.59 32.48
N PHE A 276 24.95 -0.24 33.65
CA PHE A 276 24.30 -0.54 34.92
C PHE A 276 22.98 0.23 35.08
N PHE A 277 22.96 1.50 34.67
CA PHE A 277 21.76 2.33 34.65
C PHE A 277 20.69 1.75 33.71
N LEU A 278 21.06 1.36 32.48
CA LEU A 278 20.15 0.70 31.54
C LEU A 278 19.57 -0.61 32.09
N ARG A 279 20.37 -1.40 32.81
CA ARG A 279 19.90 -2.63 33.45
C ARG A 279 18.91 -2.35 34.58
N SER A 280 19.09 -1.27 35.34
CA SER A 280 18.19 -0.88 36.44
C SER A 280 16.80 -0.44 35.96
N ILE A 281 16.67 -0.03 34.69
CA ILE A 281 15.39 0.39 34.08
C ILE A 281 14.56 -0.79 33.58
N ARG A 282 15.06 -2.04 33.68
CA ARG A 282 14.21 -3.21 33.39
C ARG A 282 13.04 -3.22 34.38
N PRO A 283 11.79 -3.15 33.92
CA PRO A 283 10.65 -3.18 34.80
C PRO A 283 10.72 -4.47 35.61
N LEU A 284 10.55 -4.38 36.94
CA LEU A 284 10.25 -5.56 37.75
C LEU A 284 8.96 -6.15 37.17
N SER A 285 9.12 -7.19 36.36
CA SER A 285 8.03 -8.09 36.01
C SER A 285 7.48 -8.58 37.32
N ARG A 286 6.31 -8.06 37.73
CA ARG A 286 5.59 -8.62 38.88
C ARG A 286 5.29 -10.08 38.55
N PRO A 287 5.61 -11.03 39.45
CA PRO A 287 5.17 -12.41 39.32
C PRO A 287 3.64 -12.51 39.38
#